data_AF-A0A2G5HMT2-F1
#
_entry.id   AF-A0A2G5HMT2-F1
#
_cell.length_a   1.000
_cell.length_b   1.000
_cell.length_c   1.000
_cell.angle_alpha   90.00
_cell.angle_beta   90.00
_cell.angle_gamma   90.00
#
_symmetry.space_group_name_H-M   'P 1'
#
loop_
_entity.id
_entity.type
_entity.pdbx_description
1 polymer ?
#
loop_
_entity_poly.entity_id
_entity_poly.type
_entity_poly.pdbx_seq_one_letter_code
_entity_poly.pdbx_strand_id
1 'polypeptide(L)'
;MGLITKAKGAPKSEGTSAGGGVKYICNVCSNDITATVRIRCASKSCNDYDLCVPCFSQGKANLHHDPRTHAYQVIEPHSIPIFDEGWGADEELLLLEGAEQYGLGSFADIADHIGGYREKDEVRDHYIQTYINSSKFPLPERADPRDKSLSDAVPREEFQQRKKRRIDERKQAKDDQAHIAPTPAKPTSSVPSCHEVAGFMPGRLEFENEYFNEAEEAVQHMQFSPEEGINPATKQFDPETELKMVVMTIYNDRLTARTDRKKVIFNHRLLDYRKNMAVEKKRTREQRELHNKLKPFARIMSHPDFVTFSEDLEKEQNLRQAIAQLQEWRRMRISTLQHGHQYEQEKAARLARSYPQPGQFDRLTNGVRPKLADKDKGAPEVAQAVVDYTTKADLPVRLHSERGQPNGTPNNDSAKKSNLPPIPGLAPANWDEESAPDWQLLQPAEQDLCNKLRLHPKAYNCIKDAVLREAMKYDGKLKKKNVREISKIDTTKGGRVFEFLVEAGWISNAAKA
;
A
#
# COMPACT_ATOMS: atom_id res chain seq x y z
N MET A 1 -11.83 46.93 -24.25
CA MET A 1 -11.49 45.50 -24.45
C MET A 1 -10.14 45.24 -23.79
N GLY A 2 -10.15 44.74 -22.55
CA GLY A 2 -8.94 44.37 -21.82
C GLY A 2 -8.90 42.85 -21.69
N LEU A 3 -7.86 42.25 -22.27
CA LEU A 3 -7.66 40.79 -22.33
C LEU A 3 -7.45 40.22 -20.92
N ILE A 4 -8.36 39.35 -20.49
CA ILE A 4 -8.24 38.55 -19.27
C ILE A 4 -7.25 37.41 -19.56
N THR A 5 -6.05 37.48 -19.00
CA THR A 5 -5.10 36.38 -19.01
C THR A 5 -5.48 35.37 -17.92
N LYS A 6 -6.33 34.38 -18.25
CA LYS A 6 -6.59 33.20 -17.41
C LYS A 6 -5.33 32.32 -17.37
N ALA A 7 -4.79 32.09 -16.18
CA ALA A 7 -3.76 31.11 -15.95
C ALA A 7 -4.26 29.69 -16.32
N LYS A 8 -3.47 28.98 -17.12
CA LYS A 8 -3.67 27.57 -17.48
C LYS A 8 -3.65 26.69 -16.22
N GLY A 9 -4.50 25.67 -16.24
CA GLY A 9 -4.87 24.82 -15.10
C GLY A 9 -3.72 24.31 -14.24
N ALA A 10 -3.86 24.52 -12.93
CA ALA A 10 -3.13 23.82 -11.90
C ALA A 10 -3.82 22.46 -11.59
N PRO A 11 -3.07 21.41 -11.25
CA PRO A 11 -3.63 20.11 -10.91
C PRO A 11 -4.44 20.18 -9.61
N LYS A 12 -5.55 19.42 -9.54
CA LYS A 12 -6.41 19.27 -8.36
C LYS A 12 -5.55 18.85 -7.14
N SER A 13 -5.41 19.73 -6.17
CA SER A 13 -5.01 19.36 -4.81
C SER A 13 -6.26 18.89 -4.07
N GLU A 14 -6.31 17.59 -3.74
CA GLU A 14 -7.27 17.06 -2.76
C GLU A 14 -6.95 17.69 -1.39
N GLY A 15 -7.68 18.75 -1.08
CA GLY A 15 -7.51 19.54 0.14
C GLY A 15 -8.75 20.39 0.36
N THR A 16 -9.69 19.82 1.11
CA THR A 16 -10.73 20.43 1.94
C THR A 16 -10.99 21.94 1.75
N SER A 17 -11.82 22.33 0.78
CA SER A 17 -12.56 23.59 0.84
C SER A 17 -13.95 23.37 0.26
N ALA A 18 -14.99 23.50 1.09
CA ALA A 18 -16.39 23.27 0.71
C ALA A 18 -17.02 24.41 -0.14
N GLY A 19 -16.23 25.42 -0.51
CA GLY A 19 -16.65 26.53 -1.38
C GLY A 19 -16.43 26.20 -2.85
N GLY A 20 -17.48 26.29 -3.67
CA GLY A 20 -17.36 26.33 -5.12
C GLY A 20 -16.94 27.71 -5.62
N GLY A 21 -16.63 27.82 -6.91
CA GLY A 21 -16.17 29.04 -7.57
C GLY A 21 -14.65 29.28 -7.50
N VAL A 22 -14.24 30.50 -7.85
CA VAL A 22 -12.83 30.93 -7.81
C VAL A 22 -12.36 31.02 -6.36
N LYS A 23 -11.29 30.29 -6.03
CA LYS A 23 -10.70 30.32 -4.67
C LYS A 23 -9.97 31.63 -4.43
N TYR A 24 -10.27 32.26 -3.30
CA TYR A 24 -9.58 33.47 -2.83
C TYR A 24 -8.71 33.13 -1.63
N ILE A 25 -7.46 33.56 -1.69
CA ILE A 25 -6.46 33.31 -0.64
C ILE A 25 -5.96 34.66 -0.14
N CYS A 26 -5.88 34.81 1.19
CA CYS A 26 -5.33 36.02 1.79
C CYS A 26 -3.87 36.19 1.36
N ASN A 27 -3.53 37.32 0.73
CA ASN A 27 -2.18 37.57 0.25
C ASN A 27 -1.11 37.63 1.36
N VAL A 28 -1.51 37.82 2.63
CA VAL A 28 -0.58 37.95 3.78
C VAL A 28 -0.38 36.62 4.52
N CYS A 29 -1.47 35.98 4.97
CA CYS A 29 -1.38 34.77 5.80
C CYS A 29 -1.63 33.47 5.03
N SER A 30 -1.95 33.56 3.73
CA SER A 30 -2.27 32.41 2.87
C SER A 30 -3.46 31.57 3.32
N ASN A 31 -4.30 32.08 4.22
CA ASN A 31 -5.56 31.42 4.59
C ASN A 31 -6.57 31.51 3.44
N ASP A 32 -7.36 30.46 3.26
CA ASP A 32 -8.54 30.47 2.37
C ASP A 32 -9.59 31.43 2.92
N ILE A 33 -9.97 32.41 2.11
CA ILE A 33 -10.96 33.45 2.42
C ILE A 33 -12.14 33.43 1.45
N THR A 34 -12.30 32.37 0.68
CA THR A 34 -13.30 32.24 -0.40
C THR A 34 -14.73 32.45 0.11
N ALA A 35 -15.08 31.82 1.23
CA ALA A 35 -16.43 31.85 1.82
C ALA A 35 -16.57 32.83 3.00
N THR A 36 -15.63 33.75 3.17
CA THR A 36 -15.63 34.73 4.27
C THR A 36 -15.68 36.16 3.73
N VAL A 37 -16.05 37.11 4.58
CA VAL A 37 -15.89 38.53 4.24
C VAL A 37 -14.42 38.80 3.96
N ARG A 38 -14.12 39.31 2.77
CA ARG A 38 -12.76 39.63 2.32
C ARG A 38 -12.66 41.11 1.96
N ILE A 39 -11.44 41.62 2.08
CA ILE A 39 -11.16 43.04 1.84
C ILE A 39 -10.25 43.13 0.62
N ARG A 40 -10.80 43.68 -0.46
CA ARG A 40 -10.09 43.86 -1.73
C ARG A 40 -9.48 45.24 -1.79
N CYS A 41 -8.20 45.32 -2.13
CA CYS A 41 -7.57 46.60 -2.44
C CYS A 41 -8.18 47.21 -3.71
N ALA A 42 -8.60 48.48 -3.65
CA ALA A 42 -9.16 49.23 -4.78
C ALA A 42 -8.12 50.14 -5.47
N SER A 43 -6.87 50.12 -5.01
CA SER A 43 -5.79 50.88 -5.64
C SER A 43 -5.32 50.23 -6.92
N LYS A 44 -5.09 51.03 -7.97
CA LYS A 44 -4.58 50.56 -9.28
C LYS A 44 -3.18 49.93 -9.19
N SER A 45 -2.43 50.22 -8.13
CA SER A 45 -1.12 49.61 -7.86
C SER A 45 -1.21 48.17 -7.34
N CYS A 46 -2.39 47.72 -6.91
CA CYS A 46 -2.63 46.38 -6.37
C CYS A 46 -3.70 45.66 -7.19
N ASN A 47 -3.28 44.85 -8.15
CA ASN A 47 -4.19 43.92 -8.84
C ASN A 47 -4.34 42.64 -8.02
N ASP A 48 -5.59 42.16 -7.90
CA ASP A 48 -5.94 40.89 -7.24
C ASP A 48 -5.34 40.71 -5.83
N TYR A 49 -5.41 41.78 -5.03
CA TYR A 49 -4.93 41.79 -3.65
C TYR A 49 -6.11 41.72 -2.67
N ASP A 50 -6.35 40.53 -2.13
CA ASP A 50 -7.43 40.20 -1.20
C ASP A 50 -6.85 39.87 0.20
N LEU A 51 -7.42 40.48 1.23
CA LEU A 51 -7.02 40.33 2.63
C LEU A 51 -8.15 39.71 3.45
N CYS A 52 -7.78 38.88 4.43
CA CYS A 52 -8.70 38.50 5.50
C CYS A 52 -8.91 39.68 6.47
N VAL A 53 -10.09 39.75 7.09
CA VAL A 53 -10.42 40.80 8.08
C VAL A 53 -9.35 40.94 9.18
N PRO A 54 -8.80 39.85 9.76
CA PRO A 54 -7.72 39.97 10.76
C PRO A 54 -6.41 40.57 10.24
N CYS A 55 -6.01 40.28 9.00
CA CYS A 55 -4.77 40.85 8.45
C CYS A 55 -4.95 42.32 8.11
N PHE A 56 -6.12 42.69 7.59
CA PHE A 56 -6.47 44.07 7.32
C PHE A 56 -6.57 44.90 8.60
N SER A 57 -7.25 44.40 9.65
CA SER A 57 -7.40 45.14 10.91
C SER A 57 -6.08 45.36 11.65
N GLN A 58 -5.10 44.50 11.43
CA GLN A 58 -3.74 44.64 11.96
C GLN A 58 -2.83 45.50 11.06
N GLY A 59 -3.33 46.01 9.93
CA GLY A 59 -2.55 46.78 8.97
C GLY A 59 -1.38 45.99 8.39
N LYS A 60 -1.51 44.66 8.27
CA LYS A 60 -0.46 43.81 7.68
C LYS A 60 -0.49 43.95 6.17
N ALA A 61 0.69 44.04 5.58
CA ALA A 61 0.87 44.12 4.15
C ALA A 61 2.13 43.37 3.71
N ASN A 62 2.15 43.00 2.44
CA ASN A 62 3.34 42.57 1.73
C ASN A 62 3.34 43.17 0.32
N LEU A 63 4.46 43.02 -0.37
CA LEU A 63 4.66 43.57 -1.72
C LEU A 63 4.44 45.10 -1.75
N HIS A 64 3.72 45.58 -2.76
CA HIS A 64 3.49 47.00 -3.02
C HIS A 64 2.20 47.53 -2.38
N HIS A 65 1.57 46.76 -1.49
CA HIS A 65 0.35 47.18 -0.81
C HIS A 65 0.67 48.08 0.39
N ASP A 66 0.10 49.29 0.43
CA ASP A 66 0.17 50.18 1.59
C ASP A 66 -1.22 50.32 2.25
N PRO A 67 -1.43 49.73 3.44
CA PRO A 67 -2.71 49.79 4.16
C PRO A 67 -3.16 51.20 4.53
N ARG A 68 -2.25 52.19 4.56
CA ARG A 68 -2.57 53.55 5.02
C ARG A 68 -3.13 54.42 3.91
N THR A 69 -2.74 54.16 2.67
CA THR A 69 -3.04 55.03 1.52
C THR A 69 -3.97 54.36 0.52
N HIS A 70 -4.04 53.03 0.50
CA HIS A 70 -4.88 52.31 -0.45
C HIS A 70 -6.35 52.28 -0.02
N ALA A 71 -7.23 52.71 -0.93
CA ALA A 71 -8.66 52.48 -0.80
C ALA A 71 -8.98 50.98 -0.85
N TYR A 72 -10.06 50.55 -0.20
CA TYR A 72 -10.46 49.15 -0.14
C TYR A 72 -11.96 48.99 -0.37
N GLN A 73 -12.36 47.77 -0.74
CA GLN A 73 -13.75 47.34 -0.89
C GLN A 73 -13.99 46.14 0.01
N VAL A 74 -15.09 46.18 0.77
CA VAL A 74 -15.54 45.04 1.56
C VAL A 74 -16.38 44.16 0.66
N ILE A 75 -15.92 42.94 0.41
CA ILE A 75 -16.63 41.95 -0.38
C ILE A 75 -17.22 40.93 0.60
N GLU A 76 -18.54 40.88 0.63
CA GLU A 76 -19.26 39.95 1.48
C GLU A 76 -19.76 38.75 0.67
N PRO A 77 -19.80 37.56 1.28
CA PRO A 77 -20.56 36.46 0.71
C PRO A 77 -22.05 36.85 0.80
N HIS A 78 -22.65 37.13 -0.36
CA HIS A 78 -24.07 37.47 -0.50
C HIS A 78 -24.97 36.24 -0.29
N SER A 79 -24.78 35.54 0.82
CA SER A 79 -25.60 34.40 1.23
C SER A 79 -26.95 34.88 1.78
N ILE A 80 -27.78 35.43 0.91
CA ILE A 80 -29.14 35.91 1.16
C ILE A 80 -30.08 35.33 0.10
N PRO A 81 -31.32 34.95 0.43
CA PRO A 81 -32.25 34.42 -0.56
C PRO A 81 -32.81 35.55 -1.42
N ILE A 82 -32.76 35.38 -2.75
CA ILE A 82 -33.24 36.39 -3.72
C ILE A 82 -34.37 35.88 -4.62
N PHE A 83 -34.33 34.63 -5.06
CA PHE A 83 -35.37 34.04 -5.92
C PHE A 83 -36.10 32.89 -5.23
N ASP A 84 -35.36 32.07 -4.50
CA ASP A 84 -35.86 30.92 -3.75
C ASP A 84 -35.35 30.95 -2.29
N GLU A 85 -36.14 30.42 -1.35
CA GLU A 85 -35.79 30.39 0.08
C GLU A 85 -34.61 29.46 0.41
N GLY A 86 -34.33 28.49 -0.46
CA GLY A 86 -33.25 27.52 -0.30
C GLY A 86 -31.96 27.94 -0.98
N TRP A 87 -31.95 28.99 -1.80
CA TRP A 87 -30.82 29.39 -2.66
C TRP A 87 -30.32 30.80 -2.34
N GLY A 88 -29.01 30.91 -2.12
CA GLY A 88 -28.38 32.20 -1.83
C GLY A 88 -28.01 32.93 -3.12
N ALA A 89 -27.99 34.26 -3.10
CA ALA A 89 -27.55 35.07 -4.25
C ALA A 89 -26.12 34.74 -4.71
N ASP A 90 -25.28 34.29 -3.76
CA ASP A 90 -23.96 33.73 -4.05
C ASP A 90 -24.03 32.44 -4.90
N GLU A 91 -24.96 31.54 -4.59
CA GLU A 91 -25.18 30.30 -5.34
C GLU A 91 -25.84 30.57 -6.70
N GLU A 92 -26.76 31.52 -6.79
CA GLU A 92 -27.41 31.94 -8.04
C GLU A 92 -26.40 32.53 -9.03
N LEU A 93 -25.47 33.36 -8.54
CA LEU A 93 -24.41 33.91 -9.38
C LEU A 93 -23.49 32.79 -9.91
N LEU A 94 -23.06 31.89 -9.03
CA LEU A 94 -22.22 30.74 -9.42
C LEU A 94 -22.94 29.77 -10.37
N LEU A 95 -24.26 29.63 -10.26
CA LEU A 95 -25.07 28.84 -11.19
C LEU A 95 -24.98 29.41 -12.61
N LEU A 96 -25.15 30.71 -12.75
CA LEU A 96 -25.11 31.39 -14.06
C LEU A 96 -23.68 31.46 -14.62
N GLU A 97 -22.68 31.76 -13.79
CA GLU A 97 -21.26 31.70 -14.17
C GLU A 97 -20.86 30.28 -14.62
N GLY A 98 -21.32 29.26 -13.91
CA GLY A 98 -21.12 27.87 -14.28
C GLY A 98 -21.79 27.53 -15.62
N ALA A 99 -23.03 27.99 -15.83
CA ALA A 99 -23.73 27.79 -17.10
C ALA A 99 -23.02 28.47 -18.29
N GLU A 100 -22.46 29.67 -18.08
CA GLU A 100 -21.64 30.37 -19.08
C GLU A 100 -20.32 29.61 -19.36
N GLN A 101 -19.65 29.13 -18.31
CA GLN A 101 -18.32 28.52 -18.43
C GLN A 101 -18.33 27.08 -18.96
N TYR A 102 -19.25 26.24 -18.50
CA TYR A 102 -19.31 24.81 -18.85
C TYR A 102 -20.37 24.49 -19.90
N GLY A 103 -21.24 25.45 -20.21
CA GLY A 103 -22.37 25.28 -21.11
C GLY A 103 -23.64 24.81 -20.39
N LEU A 104 -24.76 25.46 -20.74
CA LEU A 104 -26.06 25.13 -20.18
C LEU A 104 -26.46 23.68 -20.54
N GLY A 105 -26.70 22.87 -19.52
CA GLY A 105 -26.99 21.43 -19.67
C GLY A 105 -25.97 20.52 -18.98
N SER A 106 -24.74 20.98 -18.74
CA SER A 106 -23.76 20.25 -17.93
C SER A 106 -24.00 20.44 -16.43
N PHE A 107 -25.20 20.08 -15.95
CA PHE A 107 -25.61 20.33 -14.56
C PHE A 107 -24.74 19.62 -13.51
N ALA A 108 -24.00 18.57 -13.90
CA ALA A 108 -23.02 17.94 -13.02
C ALA A 108 -21.81 18.86 -12.79
N ASP A 109 -21.22 19.41 -13.85
CA ASP A 109 -20.08 20.32 -13.73
C ASP A 109 -20.50 21.66 -13.10
N ILE A 110 -21.71 22.13 -13.39
CA ILE A 110 -22.29 23.32 -12.79
C ILE A 110 -22.52 23.12 -11.29
N ALA A 111 -23.03 21.95 -10.86
CA ALA A 111 -23.17 21.64 -9.44
C ALA A 111 -21.81 21.62 -8.71
N ASP A 112 -20.79 21.05 -9.33
CA ASP A 112 -19.42 21.06 -8.79
C ASP A 112 -18.85 22.49 -8.74
N HIS A 113 -19.19 23.35 -9.69
CA HIS A 113 -18.78 24.75 -9.71
C HIS A 113 -19.44 25.58 -8.61
N ILE A 114 -20.73 25.39 -8.33
CA ILE A 114 -21.44 26.05 -7.23
C ILE A 114 -20.88 25.60 -5.88
N GLY A 115 -20.54 24.31 -5.76
CA GLY A 115 -20.08 23.71 -4.52
C GLY A 115 -21.22 23.53 -3.49
N GLY A 116 -20.89 23.52 -2.20
CA GLY A 116 -21.91 23.43 -1.14
C GLY A 116 -22.73 22.14 -1.14
N TYR A 117 -22.20 21.06 -1.74
CA TYR A 117 -22.84 19.73 -1.83
C TYR A 117 -24.19 19.71 -2.55
N ARG A 118 -24.44 20.63 -3.51
CA ARG A 118 -25.63 20.57 -4.38
C ARG A 118 -25.56 19.37 -5.35
N GLU A 119 -26.71 18.77 -5.65
CA GLU A 119 -26.79 17.66 -6.61
C GLU A 119 -27.15 18.13 -8.02
N LYS A 120 -26.71 17.40 -9.05
CA LYS A 120 -26.96 17.79 -10.46
C LYS A 120 -28.45 17.96 -10.78
N ASP A 121 -29.31 17.11 -10.21
CA ASP A 121 -30.74 17.10 -10.52
C ASP A 121 -31.44 18.26 -9.80
N GLU A 122 -31.04 18.55 -8.56
CA GLU A 122 -31.46 19.75 -7.81
C GLU A 122 -31.08 21.05 -8.54
N VAL A 123 -29.84 21.13 -9.05
CA VAL A 123 -29.37 22.32 -9.79
C VAL A 123 -30.14 22.50 -11.10
N ARG A 124 -30.43 21.40 -11.82
CA ARG A 124 -31.25 21.43 -13.03
C ARG A 124 -32.66 21.91 -12.72
N ASP A 125 -33.31 21.30 -11.74
CA ASP A 125 -34.72 21.53 -11.46
C ASP A 125 -34.92 22.96 -10.95
N HIS A 126 -33.98 23.48 -10.13
CA HIS A 126 -33.95 24.88 -9.73
C HIS A 126 -33.81 25.84 -10.92
N TYR A 127 -32.88 25.59 -11.83
CA TYR A 127 -32.70 26.44 -13.02
C TYR A 127 -33.99 26.49 -13.87
N ILE A 128 -34.61 25.34 -14.09
CA ILE A 128 -35.85 25.23 -14.87
C ILE A 128 -36.99 25.99 -14.16
N GLN A 129 -37.18 25.77 -12.87
CA GLN A 129 -38.27 26.37 -12.12
C GLN A 129 -38.11 27.89 -11.98
N THR A 130 -36.91 28.35 -11.65
CA THR A 130 -36.64 29.76 -11.31
C THR A 130 -36.45 30.64 -12.54
N TYR A 131 -35.76 30.15 -13.57
CA TYR A 131 -35.43 30.95 -14.75
C TYR A 131 -36.32 30.63 -15.95
N ILE A 132 -36.56 29.35 -16.27
CA ILE A 132 -37.31 28.95 -17.48
C ILE A 132 -38.83 29.12 -17.28
N ASN A 133 -39.35 28.59 -16.17
CA ASN A 133 -40.79 28.61 -15.87
C ASN A 133 -41.25 29.92 -15.22
N SER A 134 -40.40 30.95 -15.21
CA SER A 134 -40.74 32.28 -14.71
C SER A 134 -41.81 32.93 -15.59
N SER A 135 -42.79 33.58 -14.94
CA SER A 135 -43.79 34.42 -15.61
C SER A 135 -43.18 35.59 -16.40
N LYS A 136 -41.94 35.97 -16.08
CA LYS A 136 -41.19 37.10 -16.67
C LYS A 136 -39.99 36.65 -17.50
N PHE A 137 -40.00 35.43 -18.04
CA PHE A 137 -38.94 34.92 -18.91
C PHE A 137 -38.51 35.97 -19.95
N PRO A 138 -37.20 36.28 -20.11
CA PRO A 138 -36.03 35.50 -19.66
C PRO A 138 -35.53 35.78 -18.23
N LEU A 139 -36.22 36.64 -17.47
CA LEU A 139 -35.82 36.99 -16.11
C LEU A 139 -36.62 36.20 -15.06
N PRO A 140 -36.04 35.92 -13.88
CA PRO A 140 -36.78 35.38 -12.74
C PRO A 140 -37.94 36.28 -12.30
N GLU A 141 -38.93 35.71 -11.62
CA GLU A 141 -40.14 36.44 -11.21
C GLU A 141 -39.83 37.64 -10.30
N ARG A 142 -38.83 37.48 -9.40
CA ARG A 142 -38.32 38.49 -8.45
C ARG A 142 -37.04 39.18 -8.93
N ALA A 143 -36.88 39.38 -10.24
CA ALA A 143 -35.69 40.03 -10.80
C ALA A 143 -35.60 41.55 -10.59
N ASP A 144 -36.61 42.19 -10.00
CA ASP A 144 -36.58 43.64 -9.73
C ASP A 144 -35.60 43.93 -8.56
N PRO A 145 -34.55 44.76 -8.76
CA PRO A 145 -33.60 45.11 -7.70
C PRO A 145 -34.22 45.78 -6.45
N ARG A 146 -35.47 46.28 -6.57
CA ARG A 146 -36.22 46.88 -5.46
C ARG A 146 -37.02 45.86 -4.66
N ASP A 147 -37.25 44.66 -5.20
CA ASP A 147 -37.95 43.59 -4.50
C ASP A 147 -37.01 42.93 -3.49
N LYS A 148 -37.14 43.33 -2.22
CA LYS A 148 -36.40 42.76 -1.08
C LYS A 148 -37.29 41.89 -0.21
N SER A 149 -38.51 41.58 -0.64
CA SER A 149 -39.49 40.92 0.22
C SER A 149 -38.97 39.58 0.79
N LEU A 150 -38.23 38.84 -0.04
CA LEU A 150 -37.69 37.52 0.34
C LEU A 150 -36.46 37.65 1.26
N SER A 151 -35.56 38.59 0.95
CA SER A 151 -34.38 38.86 1.78
C SER A 151 -34.74 39.49 3.12
N ASP A 152 -35.84 40.24 3.19
CA ASP A 152 -36.33 40.86 4.43
C ASP A 152 -37.12 39.84 5.28
N ALA A 153 -37.83 38.90 4.65
CA ALA A 153 -38.59 37.86 5.33
C ALA A 153 -37.69 36.82 6.01
N VAL A 154 -36.54 36.48 5.41
CA VAL A 154 -35.57 35.54 5.99
C VAL A 154 -34.29 36.30 6.35
N PRO A 155 -34.08 36.62 7.64
CA PRO A 155 -32.88 37.29 8.09
C PRO A 155 -31.62 36.55 7.63
N ARG A 156 -30.60 37.31 7.21
CA ARG A 156 -29.33 36.78 6.73
C ARG A 156 -28.71 35.74 7.67
N GLU A 157 -28.73 36.01 8.97
CA GLU A 157 -28.15 35.11 9.97
C GLU A 157 -28.88 33.76 10.01
N GLU A 158 -30.21 33.78 9.90
CA GLU A 158 -31.03 32.58 9.84
C GLU A 158 -30.74 31.79 8.55
N PHE A 159 -30.67 32.47 7.40
CA PHE A 159 -30.34 31.82 6.14
C PHE A 159 -28.94 31.18 6.17
N GLN A 160 -27.95 31.87 6.73
CA GLN A 160 -26.60 31.32 6.89
C GLN A 160 -26.57 30.09 7.79
N GLN A 161 -27.33 30.09 8.89
CA GLN A 161 -27.45 28.92 9.76
C GLN A 161 -28.13 27.75 9.03
N ARG A 162 -29.20 28.00 8.26
CA ARG A 162 -29.88 26.98 7.43
C ARG A 162 -28.93 26.41 6.37
N LYS A 163 -28.18 27.26 5.66
CA LYS A 163 -27.18 26.87 4.65
C LYS A 163 -26.06 26.02 5.27
N LYS A 164 -25.55 26.43 6.43
CA LYS A 164 -24.52 25.66 7.16
C LYS A 164 -25.03 24.28 7.58
N ARG A 165 -26.21 24.22 8.20
CA ARG A 165 -26.84 22.95 8.60
C ARG A 165 -26.99 21.99 7.41
N ARG A 166 -27.48 22.48 6.27
CA ARG A 166 -27.62 21.69 5.04
C ARG A 166 -26.28 21.12 4.56
N ILE A 167 -25.22 21.93 4.55
CA ILE A 167 -23.88 21.51 4.14
C ILE A 167 -23.33 20.44 5.09
N ASP A 168 -23.48 20.64 6.40
CA ASP A 168 -23.00 19.71 7.42
C ASP A 168 -23.76 18.37 7.33
N GLU A 169 -25.09 18.39 7.18
CA GLU A 169 -25.92 17.18 6.99
C GLU A 169 -25.52 16.40 5.73
N ARG A 170 -25.33 17.09 4.59
CA ARG A 170 -24.93 16.43 3.34
C ARG A 170 -23.49 15.92 3.38
N LYS A 171 -22.61 16.61 4.10
CA LYS A 171 -21.24 16.14 4.33
C LYS A 171 -21.28 14.86 5.18
N GLN A 172 -22.04 14.85 6.26
CA GLN A 172 -22.21 13.67 7.10
C GLN A 172 -22.81 12.50 6.32
N ALA A 173 -23.85 12.72 5.51
CA ALA A 173 -24.44 11.68 4.67
C ALA A 173 -23.43 11.08 3.66
N LYS A 174 -22.54 11.90 3.10
CA LYS A 174 -21.45 11.41 2.23
C LYS A 174 -20.39 10.64 3.01
N ASP A 175 -20.01 11.10 4.21
CA ASP A 175 -19.04 10.43 5.07
C ASP A 175 -19.59 9.06 5.55
N ASP A 176 -20.87 9.00 5.90
CA ASP A 176 -21.58 7.76 6.27
C ASP A 176 -21.70 6.78 5.09
N GLN A 177 -21.96 7.30 3.87
CA GLN A 177 -21.95 6.49 2.65
C GLN A 177 -20.55 6.00 2.26
N ALA A 178 -19.49 6.73 2.61
CA ALA A 178 -18.10 6.31 2.35
C ALA A 178 -17.65 5.13 3.23
N HIS A 179 -18.35 4.84 4.33
CA HIS A 179 -18.17 3.64 5.14
C HIS A 179 -18.87 2.38 4.59
N ILE A 180 -19.71 2.54 3.56
CA ILE A 180 -20.25 1.46 2.76
C ILE A 180 -19.42 1.40 1.48
N ALA A 181 -19.01 0.20 1.05
CA ALA A 181 -18.05 -0.05 -0.02
C ALA A 181 -18.14 0.95 -1.19
N PRO A 182 -17.01 1.48 -1.70
CA PRO A 182 -17.01 2.55 -2.68
C PRO A 182 -17.78 2.08 -3.92
N THR A 183 -18.91 2.74 -4.18
CA THR A 183 -19.55 2.65 -5.49
C THR A 183 -18.53 3.15 -6.51
N PRO A 184 -18.29 2.39 -7.60
CA PRO A 184 -17.28 2.75 -8.57
C PRO A 184 -17.61 4.14 -9.12
N ALA A 185 -16.63 5.05 -9.06
CA ALA A 185 -16.74 6.37 -9.64
C ALA A 185 -17.26 6.26 -11.08
N LYS A 186 -18.13 7.19 -11.48
CA LYS A 186 -18.68 7.25 -12.84
C LYS A 186 -17.54 7.05 -13.84
N PRO A 187 -17.72 6.19 -14.86
CA PRO A 187 -16.67 5.90 -15.82
C PRO A 187 -16.19 7.22 -16.41
N THR A 188 -14.90 7.47 -16.29
CA THR A 188 -14.25 8.63 -16.90
C THR A 188 -14.68 8.61 -18.36
N SER A 189 -15.32 9.68 -18.84
CA SER A 189 -15.62 9.87 -20.26
C SER A 189 -14.43 9.41 -21.08
N SER A 190 -14.67 8.56 -22.09
CA SER A 190 -13.64 7.99 -22.95
C SER A 190 -13.05 9.07 -23.85
N VAL A 191 -12.30 10.00 -23.26
CA VAL A 191 -11.39 10.87 -23.97
C VAL A 191 -10.13 10.03 -24.24
N PRO A 192 -9.53 10.08 -25.44
CA PRO A 192 -8.26 9.42 -25.81
C PRO A 192 -7.02 9.83 -24.97
N SER A 193 -7.22 10.28 -23.74
CA SER A 193 -6.20 10.82 -22.85
C SER A 193 -6.56 10.62 -21.37
N CYS A 194 -7.21 9.50 -21.02
CA CYS A 194 -7.28 9.09 -19.63
C CYS A 194 -5.89 8.57 -19.20
N HIS A 195 -5.00 9.49 -18.84
CA HIS A 195 -3.60 9.22 -18.47
C HIS A 195 -3.43 8.31 -17.24
N GLU A 196 -4.50 7.84 -16.59
CA GLU A 196 -4.42 6.97 -15.42
C GLU A 196 -4.15 5.50 -15.79
N VAL A 197 -4.51 5.06 -17.00
CA VAL A 197 -4.25 3.71 -17.51
C VAL A 197 -3.75 3.81 -18.94
N ALA A 198 -2.53 3.35 -19.20
CA ALA A 198 -1.83 3.51 -20.48
C ALA A 198 -2.66 3.05 -21.69
N GLY A 199 -3.35 3.99 -22.35
CA GLY A 199 -4.16 3.75 -23.54
C GLY A 199 -5.32 2.77 -23.35
N PHE A 200 -5.80 2.53 -22.12
CA PHE A 200 -6.97 1.66 -21.91
C PHE A 200 -8.25 2.50 -21.88
N MET A 201 -9.28 2.05 -22.59
CA MET A 201 -10.56 2.75 -22.72
C MET A 201 -11.65 2.00 -21.94
N PRO A 202 -11.99 2.43 -20.71
CA PRO A 202 -12.81 1.64 -19.78
C PRO A 202 -14.23 1.35 -20.28
N GLY A 203 -14.84 2.30 -20.98
CA GLY A 203 -16.20 2.13 -21.53
C GLY A 203 -16.28 1.12 -22.68
N ARG A 204 -15.16 0.83 -23.36
CA ARG A 204 -15.10 -0.11 -24.49
C ARG A 204 -14.35 -1.41 -24.15
N LEU A 205 -13.72 -1.49 -22.98
CA LEU A 205 -12.91 -2.63 -22.55
C LEU A 205 -11.80 -3.00 -23.55
N GLU A 206 -11.23 -2.00 -24.21
CA GLU A 206 -10.22 -2.15 -25.25
C GLU A 206 -9.03 -1.23 -25.00
N PHE A 207 -7.90 -1.58 -25.62
CA PHE A 207 -6.71 -0.75 -25.63
C PHE A 207 -6.63 0.04 -26.93
N GLU A 208 -6.06 1.24 -26.88
CA GLU A 208 -5.74 2.05 -28.05
C GLU A 208 -4.77 1.33 -28.99
N ASN A 209 -3.84 0.55 -28.42
CA ASN A 209 -2.96 -0.35 -29.14
C ASN A 209 -3.19 -1.78 -28.63
N GLU A 210 -3.83 -2.59 -29.46
CA GLU A 210 -4.13 -3.98 -29.10
C GLU A 210 -2.91 -4.90 -29.27
N TYR A 211 -2.99 -6.08 -28.62
CA TYR A 211 -2.00 -7.12 -28.87
C TYR A 211 -2.17 -7.65 -30.31
N PHE A 212 -1.09 -7.57 -31.11
CA PHE A 212 -1.12 -7.74 -32.57
C PHE A 212 -2.09 -6.74 -33.24
N ASN A 213 -1.79 -5.44 -33.15
CA ASN A 213 -2.64 -4.37 -33.70
C ASN A 213 -2.70 -4.38 -35.24
N GLU A 214 -1.69 -4.95 -35.87
CA GLU A 214 -1.54 -5.13 -37.30
C GLU A 214 -2.30 -6.36 -37.85
N ALA A 215 -2.99 -7.12 -36.99
CA ALA A 215 -3.70 -8.33 -37.41
C ALA A 215 -4.83 -8.02 -38.40
N GLU A 216 -5.51 -6.90 -38.19
CA GLU A 216 -6.60 -6.40 -39.02
C GLU A 216 -6.12 -5.96 -40.41
N GLU A 217 -4.87 -5.47 -40.54
CA GLU A 217 -4.30 -5.04 -41.81
C GLU A 217 -4.18 -6.19 -42.82
N ALA A 218 -3.97 -7.42 -42.33
CA ALA A 218 -3.84 -8.61 -43.16
C ALA A 218 -5.19 -9.10 -43.73
N VAL A 219 -6.31 -8.73 -43.11
CA VAL A 219 -7.65 -9.18 -43.50
C VAL A 219 -8.52 -8.08 -44.09
N GLN A 220 -8.17 -6.80 -43.92
CA GLN A 220 -8.99 -5.64 -44.32
C GLN A 220 -9.39 -5.61 -45.80
N HIS A 221 -8.56 -6.15 -46.70
CA HIS A 221 -8.79 -6.18 -48.14
C HIS A 221 -9.18 -7.58 -48.66
N MET A 222 -9.41 -8.54 -47.76
CA MET A 222 -9.80 -9.88 -48.13
C MET A 222 -11.29 -9.90 -48.50
N GLN A 223 -11.60 -10.41 -49.70
CA GLN A 223 -12.96 -10.54 -50.20
C GLN A 223 -13.24 -12.01 -50.56
N PHE A 224 -14.46 -12.45 -50.29
CA PHE A 224 -14.97 -13.77 -50.66
C PHE A 224 -16.11 -13.57 -51.64
N SER A 225 -15.89 -13.93 -52.90
CA SER A 225 -16.95 -13.90 -53.92
C SER A 225 -17.78 -15.19 -53.83
N PRO A 226 -19.12 -15.17 -54.03
CA PRO A 226 -19.96 -16.38 -53.98
C PRO A 226 -19.60 -17.46 -55.01
N GLU A 227 -18.92 -17.05 -56.08
CA GLU A 227 -18.42 -17.89 -57.17
C GLU A 227 -16.98 -18.38 -56.95
N GLU A 228 -16.30 -17.84 -55.95
CA GLU A 228 -14.99 -18.29 -55.47
C GLU A 228 -15.19 -19.28 -54.31
N GLY A 229 -14.51 -20.42 -54.36
CA GLY A 229 -14.56 -21.37 -53.27
C GLY A 229 -14.14 -22.75 -53.71
N ILE A 230 -14.98 -23.41 -54.48
CA ILE A 230 -14.76 -24.79 -54.91
C ILE A 230 -14.48 -24.79 -56.41
N ASN A 231 -13.29 -25.25 -56.80
CA ASN A 231 -12.95 -25.41 -58.21
C ASN A 231 -13.89 -26.46 -58.84
N PRO A 232 -14.67 -26.11 -59.87
CA PRO A 232 -15.69 -26.99 -60.44
C PRO A 232 -15.11 -28.26 -61.08
N ALA A 233 -13.82 -28.25 -61.47
CA ALA A 233 -13.14 -29.40 -62.06
C ALA A 233 -12.58 -30.37 -61.00
N THR A 234 -12.05 -29.87 -59.89
CA THR A 234 -11.38 -30.70 -58.87
C THR A 234 -12.24 -30.96 -57.63
N LYS A 235 -13.37 -30.24 -57.47
CA LYS A 235 -14.24 -30.24 -56.27
C LYS A 235 -13.51 -29.93 -54.95
N GLN A 236 -12.31 -29.35 -55.04
CA GLN A 236 -11.50 -28.92 -53.90
C GLN A 236 -11.51 -27.39 -53.81
N PHE A 237 -11.05 -26.85 -52.68
CA PHE A 237 -10.89 -25.41 -52.56
C PHE A 237 -9.92 -24.89 -53.62
N ASP A 238 -10.26 -23.76 -54.22
CA ASP A 238 -9.31 -23.05 -55.08
C ASP A 238 -8.08 -22.64 -54.23
N PRO A 239 -6.84 -22.73 -54.74
CA PRO A 239 -5.64 -22.38 -53.96
C PRO A 239 -5.69 -20.96 -53.36
N GLU A 240 -6.36 -20.01 -54.02
CA GLU A 240 -6.56 -18.68 -53.47
C GLU A 240 -7.50 -18.68 -52.26
N THR A 241 -8.59 -19.46 -52.34
CA THR A 241 -9.52 -19.63 -51.22
C THR A 241 -8.84 -20.35 -50.06
N GLU A 242 -8.05 -21.38 -50.33
CA GLU A 242 -7.28 -22.10 -49.31
C GLU A 242 -6.33 -21.14 -48.57
N LEU A 243 -5.60 -20.28 -49.29
CA LEU A 243 -4.75 -19.26 -48.70
C LEU A 243 -5.55 -18.26 -47.84
N LYS A 244 -6.68 -17.75 -48.35
CA LYS A 244 -7.59 -16.86 -47.60
C LYS A 244 -8.06 -17.51 -46.29
N MET A 245 -8.41 -18.80 -46.32
CA MET A 245 -8.81 -19.56 -45.12
C MET A 245 -7.66 -19.73 -44.11
N VAL A 246 -6.44 -19.98 -44.58
CA VAL A 246 -5.25 -20.05 -43.71
C VAL A 246 -4.98 -18.69 -43.05
N VAL A 247 -5.05 -17.59 -43.81
CA VAL A 247 -4.89 -16.24 -43.26
C VAL A 247 -5.97 -15.92 -42.23
N MET A 248 -7.23 -16.30 -42.49
CA MET A 248 -8.32 -16.15 -41.52
C MET A 248 -8.09 -16.97 -40.24
N THR A 249 -7.53 -18.18 -40.35
CA THR A 249 -7.15 -18.99 -39.20
C THR A 249 -6.09 -18.27 -38.35
N ILE A 250 -5.04 -17.75 -38.98
CA ILE A 250 -3.98 -16.97 -38.30
C ILE A 250 -4.57 -15.73 -37.62
N TYR A 251 -5.51 -15.04 -38.27
CA TYR A 251 -6.20 -13.89 -37.68
C TYR A 251 -7.01 -14.28 -36.43
N ASN A 252 -7.77 -15.37 -36.48
CA ASN A 252 -8.53 -15.88 -35.34
C ASN A 252 -7.62 -16.30 -34.18
N ASP A 253 -6.46 -16.89 -34.46
CA ASP A 253 -5.46 -17.23 -33.43
C ASP A 253 -4.92 -15.97 -32.75
N ARG A 254 -4.64 -14.91 -33.51
CA ARG A 254 -4.23 -13.60 -32.96
C ARG A 254 -5.32 -12.98 -32.10
N LEU A 255 -6.58 -13.05 -32.53
CA LEU A 255 -7.73 -12.53 -31.79
C LEU A 255 -7.96 -13.32 -30.48
N THR A 256 -7.76 -14.63 -30.52
CA THR A 256 -7.81 -15.50 -29.33
C THR A 256 -6.71 -15.13 -28.35
N ALA A 257 -5.47 -15.00 -28.82
CA ALA A 257 -4.34 -14.61 -27.97
C ALA A 257 -4.53 -13.21 -27.35
N ARG A 258 -5.09 -12.26 -28.11
CA ARG A 258 -5.48 -10.93 -27.61
C ARG A 258 -6.51 -11.03 -26.50
N THR A 259 -7.56 -11.82 -26.71
CA THR A 259 -8.62 -12.06 -25.73
C THR A 259 -8.08 -12.68 -24.44
N ASP A 260 -7.23 -13.70 -24.55
CA ASP A 260 -6.66 -14.36 -23.38
C ASP A 260 -5.72 -13.46 -22.59
N ARG A 261 -4.95 -12.61 -23.28
CA ARG A 261 -4.10 -11.61 -22.62
C ARG A 261 -4.93 -10.58 -21.87
N LYS A 262 -6.04 -10.11 -22.45
CA LYS A 262 -7.00 -9.22 -21.77
C LYS A 262 -7.58 -9.88 -20.53
N LYS A 263 -8.02 -11.14 -20.62
CA LYS A 263 -8.53 -11.90 -19.46
C LYS A 263 -7.52 -11.90 -18.31
N VAL A 264 -6.23 -12.15 -18.58
CA VAL A 264 -5.18 -12.11 -17.55
C VAL A 264 -5.05 -10.72 -16.93
N ILE A 265 -5.07 -9.65 -17.74
CA ILE A 265 -4.98 -8.26 -17.26
C ILE A 265 -6.15 -7.92 -16.30
N PHE A 266 -7.38 -8.27 -16.70
CA PHE A 266 -8.58 -8.01 -15.89
C PHE A 266 -8.62 -8.87 -14.63
N ASN A 267 -8.40 -10.18 -14.76
CA ASN A 267 -8.45 -11.12 -13.64
C ASN A 267 -7.46 -10.72 -12.54
N HIS A 268 -6.25 -10.30 -12.93
CA HIS A 268 -5.19 -9.92 -11.98
C HIS A 268 -5.18 -8.44 -11.60
N ARG A 269 -6.22 -7.67 -11.98
CA ARG A 269 -6.36 -6.24 -11.65
C ARG A 269 -5.13 -5.42 -12.06
N LEU A 270 -4.54 -5.75 -13.20
CA LEU A 270 -3.30 -5.10 -13.67
C LEU A 270 -3.53 -3.67 -14.18
N LEU A 271 -4.79 -3.27 -14.35
CA LEU A 271 -5.19 -1.90 -14.72
C LEU A 271 -5.02 -0.88 -13.59
N ASP A 272 -4.93 -1.32 -12.33
CA ASP A 272 -4.70 -0.44 -11.16
C ASP A 272 -3.22 0.03 -11.10
N TYR A 273 -2.77 0.77 -12.13
CA TYR A 273 -1.36 1.12 -12.34
C TYR A 273 -0.73 1.78 -11.11
N ARG A 274 -1.40 2.77 -10.50
CA ARG A 274 -0.90 3.45 -9.30
C ARG A 274 -0.69 2.49 -8.12
N LYS A 275 -1.63 1.57 -7.89
CA LYS A 275 -1.52 0.59 -6.80
C LYS A 275 -0.42 -0.43 -7.10
N ASN A 276 -0.37 -0.94 -8.32
CA ASN A 276 0.62 -1.92 -8.76
C ASN A 276 2.04 -1.32 -8.70
N MET A 277 2.22 -0.07 -9.14
CA MET A 277 3.48 0.67 -9.02
C MET A 277 3.88 0.90 -7.55
N ALA A 278 2.93 1.24 -6.68
CA ALA A 278 3.21 1.43 -5.26
C ALA A 278 3.66 0.13 -4.59
N VAL A 279 3.05 -1.02 -4.94
CA VAL A 279 3.46 -2.34 -4.47
C VAL A 279 4.85 -2.70 -5.00
N GLU A 280 5.11 -2.50 -6.30
CA GLU A 280 6.41 -2.82 -6.91
C GLU A 280 7.54 -1.95 -6.35
N LYS A 281 7.26 -0.68 -6.03
CA LYS A 281 8.22 0.23 -5.37
C LYS A 281 8.59 -0.23 -3.96
N LYS A 282 7.66 -0.82 -3.21
CA LYS A 282 7.91 -1.33 -1.84
C LYS A 282 8.79 -2.60 -1.82
N ARG A 283 8.79 -3.38 -2.90
CA ARG A 283 9.59 -4.61 -2.99
C ARG A 283 11.08 -4.32 -3.08
N THR A 284 11.88 -5.15 -2.42
CA THR A 284 13.34 -5.16 -2.55
C THR A 284 13.76 -5.62 -3.94
N ARG A 285 15.05 -5.45 -4.31
CA ARG A 285 15.57 -5.93 -5.60
C ARG A 285 15.32 -7.43 -5.79
N GLU A 286 15.65 -8.22 -4.78
CA GLU A 286 15.48 -9.69 -4.85
C GLU A 286 14.01 -10.10 -4.94
N GLN A 287 13.12 -9.41 -4.22
CA GLN A 287 11.67 -9.66 -4.30
C GLN A 287 11.09 -9.30 -5.68
N ARG A 288 11.57 -8.22 -6.31
CA ARG A 288 11.20 -7.88 -7.69
C ARG A 288 11.66 -8.94 -8.68
N GLU A 289 12.90 -9.43 -8.53
CA GLU A 289 13.43 -10.52 -9.36
C GLU A 289 12.62 -11.81 -9.20
N LEU A 290 12.27 -12.19 -7.96
CA LEU A 290 11.39 -13.34 -7.70
C LEU A 290 10.04 -13.12 -8.39
N HIS A 291 9.36 -12.01 -8.11
CA HIS A 291 8.03 -11.76 -8.68
C HIS A 291 8.03 -11.71 -10.21
N ASN A 292 9.11 -11.22 -10.83
CA ASN A 292 9.27 -11.27 -12.29
C ASN A 292 9.33 -12.70 -12.83
N LYS A 293 9.98 -13.63 -12.10
CA LYS A 293 9.96 -15.07 -12.43
C LYS A 293 8.59 -15.70 -12.22
N LEU A 294 7.75 -15.13 -11.35
CA LEU A 294 6.41 -15.65 -11.08
C LEU A 294 5.36 -15.17 -12.09
N LYS A 295 5.57 -14.05 -12.78
CA LYS A 295 4.61 -13.48 -13.76
C LYS A 295 4.02 -14.50 -14.77
N PRO A 296 4.77 -15.47 -15.32
CA PRO A 296 4.20 -16.47 -16.22
C PRO A 296 3.08 -17.32 -15.60
N PHE A 297 3.14 -17.62 -14.30
CA PHE A 297 2.12 -18.42 -13.60
C PHE A 297 0.77 -17.70 -13.49
N ALA A 298 0.76 -16.36 -13.52
CA ALA A 298 -0.47 -15.58 -13.56
C ALA A 298 -1.34 -15.89 -14.79
N ARG A 299 -0.78 -16.48 -15.86
CA ARG A 299 -1.55 -16.88 -17.05
C ARG A 299 -2.42 -18.11 -16.83
N ILE A 300 -2.07 -18.96 -15.86
CA ILE A 300 -2.74 -20.24 -15.61
C ILE A 300 -3.42 -20.30 -14.25
N MET A 301 -3.06 -19.41 -13.31
CA MET A 301 -3.62 -19.35 -11.98
C MET A 301 -4.74 -18.30 -11.88
N SER A 302 -5.71 -18.55 -11.01
CA SER A 302 -6.67 -17.53 -10.60
C SER A 302 -5.97 -16.40 -9.84
N HIS A 303 -6.59 -15.23 -9.75
CA HIS A 303 -6.03 -14.11 -9.00
C HIS A 303 -5.76 -14.41 -7.52
N PRO A 304 -6.72 -14.93 -6.72
CA PRO A 304 -6.45 -15.23 -5.31
C PRO A 304 -5.36 -16.28 -5.13
N ASP A 305 -5.31 -17.29 -6.00
CA ASP A 305 -4.30 -18.34 -5.92
C ASP A 305 -2.91 -17.78 -6.25
N PHE A 306 -2.81 -16.94 -7.30
CA PHE A 306 -1.55 -16.32 -7.69
C PHE A 306 -1.01 -15.40 -6.61
N VAL A 307 -1.88 -14.60 -5.97
CA VAL A 307 -1.51 -13.74 -4.85
C VAL A 307 -0.95 -14.59 -3.72
N THR A 308 -1.69 -15.60 -3.26
CA THR A 308 -1.27 -16.50 -2.17
C THR A 308 0.05 -17.19 -2.50
N PHE A 309 0.17 -17.76 -3.70
CA PHE A 309 1.40 -18.41 -4.18
C PHE A 309 2.60 -17.46 -4.21
N SER A 310 2.40 -16.22 -4.67
CA SER A 310 3.47 -15.22 -4.71
C SER A 310 3.89 -14.75 -3.32
N GLU A 311 2.94 -14.59 -2.40
CA GLU A 311 3.19 -14.21 -1.01
C GLU A 311 3.91 -15.33 -0.25
N ASP A 312 3.54 -16.59 -0.47
CA ASP A 312 4.16 -17.72 0.20
C ASP A 312 5.60 -17.96 -0.27
N LEU A 313 5.87 -17.80 -1.58
CA LEU A 313 7.25 -17.82 -2.09
C LEU A 313 8.07 -16.64 -1.58
N GLU A 314 7.47 -15.46 -1.45
CA GLU A 314 8.14 -14.29 -0.86
C GLU A 314 8.46 -14.54 0.64
N LYS A 315 7.52 -15.09 1.40
CA LYS A 315 7.73 -15.50 2.80
C LYS A 315 8.84 -16.52 2.92
N GLU A 316 8.85 -17.55 2.07
CA GLU A 316 9.89 -18.57 2.05
C GLU A 316 11.27 -17.95 1.80
N GLN A 317 11.39 -17.06 0.80
CA GLN A 317 12.63 -16.36 0.52
C GLN A 317 13.08 -15.49 1.71
N ASN A 318 12.18 -14.73 2.31
CA ASN A 318 12.47 -13.92 3.49
C ASN A 318 12.96 -14.78 4.67
N LEU A 319 12.35 -15.95 4.89
CA LEU A 319 12.79 -16.90 5.92
C LEU A 319 14.19 -17.47 5.62
N ARG A 320 14.47 -17.85 4.36
CA ARG A 320 15.80 -18.32 3.96
C ARG A 320 16.87 -17.25 4.17
N GLN A 321 16.57 -15.99 3.86
CA GLN A 321 17.47 -14.85 4.13
C GLN A 321 17.69 -14.65 5.63
N ALA A 322 16.61 -14.67 6.44
CA ALA A 322 16.71 -14.54 7.88
C ALA A 322 17.56 -15.67 8.50
N ILE A 323 17.38 -16.91 8.05
CA ILE A 323 18.19 -18.06 8.49
C ILE A 323 19.66 -17.85 8.15
N ALA A 324 19.97 -17.47 6.91
CA ALA A 324 21.34 -17.21 6.48
C ALA A 324 22.00 -16.08 7.31
N GLN A 325 21.24 -15.02 7.59
CA GLN A 325 21.68 -13.90 8.41
C GLN A 325 21.96 -14.33 9.87
N LEU A 326 21.07 -15.10 10.48
CA LEU A 326 21.28 -15.63 11.84
C LEU A 326 22.48 -16.58 11.91
N GLN A 327 22.70 -17.38 10.87
CA GLN A 327 23.89 -18.25 10.76
C GLN A 327 25.18 -17.43 10.65
N GLU A 328 25.15 -16.32 9.91
CA GLU A 328 26.28 -15.39 9.81
C GLU A 328 26.58 -14.72 11.15
N TRP A 329 25.56 -14.23 11.84
CA TRP A 329 25.72 -13.66 13.19
C TRP A 329 26.38 -14.64 14.15
N ARG A 330 25.96 -15.92 14.13
CA ARG A 330 26.62 -16.97 14.94
C ARG A 330 28.08 -17.18 14.56
N ARG A 331 28.42 -17.17 13.26
CA ARG A 331 29.82 -17.28 12.80
C ARG A 331 30.67 -16.11 13.28
N MET A 332 30.08 -14.92 13.30
CA MET A 332 30.67 -13.68 13.79
C MET A 332 30.65 -13.54 15.32
N ARG A 333 30.28 -14.61 16.05
CA ARG A 333 30.19 -14.66 17.52
C ARG A 333 29.17 -13.69 18.13
N ILE A 334 28.20 -13.23 17.34
CA ILE A 334 27.05 -12.47 17.83
C ILE A 334 26.02 -13.47 18.36
N SER A 335 25.88 -13.54 19.68
CA SER A 335 25.07 -14.55 20.37
C SER A 335 23.66 -14.09 20.74
N THR A 336 23.34 -12.80 20.58
CA THR A 336 22.03 -12.23 20.94
C THR A 336 21.41 -11.46 19.78
N LEU A 337 20.07 -11.49 19.67
CA LEU A 337 19.32 -10.79 18.62
C LEU A 337 19.51 -9.27 18.69
N GLN A 338 19.63 -8.71 19.90
CA GLN A 338 19.86 -7.28 20.11
C GLN A 338 21.21 -6.83 19.53
N HIS A 339 22.27 -7.60 19.76
CA HIS A 339 23.59 -7.31 19.19
C HIS A 339 23.60 -7.52 17.67
N GLY A 340 22.84 -8.49 17.15
CA GLY A 340 22.64 -8.67 15.70
C GLY A 340 21.97 -7.46 15.04
N HIS A 341 20.92 -6.94 15.67
CA HIS A 341 20.23 -5.73 15.20
C HIS A 341 21.14 -4.49 15.19
N GLN A 342 21.98 -4.32 16.21
CA GLN A 342 22.99 -3.24 16.24
C GLN A 342 24.03 -3.42 15.14
N TYR A 343 24.53 -4.65 14.96
CA TYR A 343 25.50 -4.98 13.93
C TYR A 343 25.01 -4.64 12.51
N GLU A 344 23.75 -4.94 12.19
CA GLU A 344 23.18 -4.59 10.88
C GLU A 344 22.96 -3.09 10.69
N GLN A 345 22.52 -2.39 11.74
CA GLN A 345 22.42 -0.92 11.68
C GLN A 345 23.79 -0.28 11.43
N GLU A 346 24.83 -0.73 12.12
CA GLU A 346 26.20 -0.24 11.92
C GLU A 346 26.77 -0.64 10.55
N LYS A 347 26.45 -1.84 10.06
CA LYS A 347 26.82 -2.29 8.71
C LYS A 347 26.16 -1.43 7.64
N ALA A 348 24.85 -1.17 7.76
CA ALA A 348 24.11 -0.28 6.86
C ALA A 348 24.65 1.17 6.93
N ALA A 349 24.97 1.68 8.12
CA ALA A 349 25.56 3.00 8.30
C ALA A 349 26.97 3.11 7.67
N ARG A 350 27.78 2.05 7.74
CA ARG A 350 29.08 1.97 7.08
C ARG A 350 28.95 1.96 5.55
N LEU A 351 28.00 1.18 5.01
CA LEU A 351 27.70 1.16 3.58
C LEU A 351 27.17 2.51 3.08
N ALA A 352 26.34 3.20 3.86
CA ALA A 352 25.86 4.54 3.53
C ALA A 352 26.99 5.60 3.56
N ARG A 353 27.99 5.42 4.43
CA ARG A 353 29.17 6.32 4.52
C ARG A 353 30.24 6.04 3.47
N SER A 354 30.34 4.80 2.96
CA SER A 354 31.33 4.44 1.94
C SER A 354 30.97 4.90 0.53
N TYR A 355 29.73 5.37 0.33
CA TYR A 355 29.30 5.98 -0.93
C TYR A 355 29.70 7.47 -0.96
N PRO A 356 30.56 7.91 -1.90
CA PRO A 356 30.95 9.31 -1.97
C PRO A 356 29.72 10.17 -2.31
N GLN A 357 29.38 11.11 -1.43
CA GLN A 357 28.40 12.15 -1.72
C GLN A 357 28.90 12.95 -2.93
N PRO A 358 28.08 13.16 -3.98
CA PRO A 358 28.50 14.00 -5.09
C PRO A 358 28.74 15.41 -4.55
N GLY A 359 29.98 15.88 -4.70
CA GLY A 359 30.38 17.22 -4.27
C GLY A 359 29.56 18.29 -5.00
N GLN A 360 29.35 19.42 -4.32
CA GLN A 360 28.52 20.54 -4.76
C GLN A 360 28.97 21.18 -6.10
N PHE A 361 30.13 20.78 -6.63
CA PHE A 361 30.73 21.24 -7.89
C PHE A 361 30.35 20.41 -9.14
N ASP A 362 29.80 19.20 -9.00
CA ASP A 362 29.45 18.34 -10.15
C ASP A 362 28.16 18.74 -10.89
N ARG A 363 27.47 19.80 -10.42
CA ARG A 363 26.20 20.28 -11.02
C ARG A 363 26.37 21.14 -12.26
N LEU A 364 27.60 21.41 -12.71
CA LEU A 364 27.88 22.38 -13.78
C LEU A 364 28.29 21.77 -15.13
N THR A 365 28.34 20.44 -15.29
CA THR A 365 28.68 19.84 -16.58
C THR A 365 27.44 19.32 -17.32
N ASN A 366 27.05 20.04 -18.37
CA ASN A 366 26.04 19.65 -19.37
C ASN A 366 26.60 18.57 -20.32
N GLY A 367 27.09 17.46 -19.76
CA GLY A 367 27.66 16.34 -20.51
C GLY A 367 26.79 15.09 -20.38
N VAL A 368 26.22 14.67 -21.50
CA VAL A 368 25.44 13.42 -21.67
C VAL A 368 26.19 12.24 -21.02
N ARG A 369 25.67 11.73 -19.89
CA ARG A 369 26.09 10.45 -19.30
C ARG A 369 25.02 9.38 -19.53
N PRO A 370 25.40 8.10 -19.75
CA PRO A 370 24.46 7.01 -19.98
C PRO A 370 23.65 6.73 -18.70
N LYS A 371 22.32 6.66 -18.82
CA LYS A 371 21.36 6.26 -17.77
C LYS A 371 21.48 4.75 -17.46
N LEU A 372 22.56 4.31 -16.85
CA LEU A 372 22.73 2.93 -16.39
C LEU A 372 23.26 2.91 -14.95
N ALA A 373 22.44 3.33 -13.98
CA ALA A 373 22.59 2.98 -12.54
C ALA A 373 21.55 3.67 -11.62
N ASP A 374 20.77 4.66 -12.10
CA ASP A 374 20.00 5.54 -11.21
C ASP A 374 18.61 5.00 -10.79
N LYS A 375 18.28 3.73 -11.09
CA LYS A 375 16.94 3.16 -10.81
C LYS A 375 16.78 2.48 -9.45
N ASP A 376 17.86 2.22 -8.70
CA ASP A 376 17.80 1.41 -7.47
C ASP A 376 17.98 2.20 -6.16
N LYS A 377 18.05 3.54 -6.20
CA LYS A 377 18.30 4.40 -5.04
C LYS A 377 17.18 4.48 -3.97
N GLY A 378 16.19 3.59 -4.00
CA GLY A 378 15.05 3.66 -3.09
C GLY A 378 14.46 2.33 -2.62
N ALA A 379 15.04 1.19 -3.01
CA ALA A 379 14.59 -0.11 -2.51
C ALA A 379 15.43 -0.50 -1.28
N PRO A 380 14.81 -0.91 -0.16
CA PRO A 380 15.57 -1.40 0.99
C PRO A 380 16.39 -2.63 0.59
N GLU A 381 17.65 -2.70 1.05
CA GLU A 381 18.59 -3.80 0.76
C GLU A 381 18.08 -5.13 1.38
N VAL A 382 17.47 -5.04 2.56
CA VAL A 382 16.88 -6.16 3.29
C VAL A 382 15.38 -5.88 3.47
N ALA A 383 14.54 -6.89 3.21
CA ALA A 383 13.09 -6.73 3.37
C ALA A 383 12.72 -6.54 4.84
N GLN A 384 11.73 -5.68 5.12
CA GLN A 384 11.29 -5.42 6.51
C GLN A 384 10.87 -6.71 7.23
N ALA A 385 10.29 -7.68 6.52
CA ALA A 385 9.92 -8.97 7.09
C ALA A 385 11.15 -9.76 7.61
N VAL A 386 12.30 -9.66 6.96
CA VAL A 386 13.55 -10.32 7.39
C VAL A 386 14.06 -9.68 8.67
N VAL A 387 14.00 -8.35 8.77
CA VAL A 387 14.30 -7.62 10.00
C VAL A 387 13.36 -8.11 11.10
N ASP A 388 12.05 -8.13 10.84
CA ASP A 388 11.05 -8.60 11.80
C ASP A 388 11.32 -10.04 12.28
N TYR A 389 11.68 -10.96 11.38
CA TYR A 389 12.04 -12.34 11.75
C TYR A 389 13.32 -12.44 12.58
N THR A 390 14.22 -11.47 12.48
CA THR A 390 15.50 -11.47 13.21
C THR A 390 15.47 -10.60 14.47
N THR A 391 14.50 -9.69 14.61
CA THR A 391 14.44 -8.72 15.71
C THR A 391 13.23 -8.87 16.62
N LYS A 392 12.11 -9.48 16.18
CA LYS A 392 10.94 -9.70 17.05
C LYS A 392 11.21 -10.88 17.99
N ALA A 393 10.92 -10.68 19.27
CA ALA A 393 11.13 -11.66 20.33
C ALA A 393 10.22 -12.91 20.19
N ASP A 394 9.07 -12.76 19.54
CA ASP A 394 8.11 -13.82 19.27
C ASP A 394 8.14 -14.21 17.79
N LEU A 395 9.04 -15.14 17.46
CA LEU A 395 9.02 -15.84 16.18
C LEU A 395 7.73 -16.67 16.07
N PRO A 396 6.96 -16.58 14.96
CA PRO A 396 5.67 -17.26 14.81
C PRO A 396 5.76 -18.78 14.65
N VAL A 397 6.96 -19.37 14.76
CA VAL A 397 7.15 -20.82 14.82
C VAL A 397 7.67 -21.19 16.20
N ARG A 398 6.83 -21.03 17.22
CA ARG A 398 6.79 -22.03 18.28
C ARG A 398 5.68 -22.98 17.86
N LEU A 399 6.05 -24.21 17.47
CA LEU A 399 5.12 -25.33 17.47
C LEU A 399 4.42 -25.30 18.83
N HIS A 400 3.17 -24.84 18.85
CA HIS A 400 2.34 -24.83 20.04
C HIS A 400 2.15 -26.28 20.47
N SER A 401 2.95 -26.74 21.43
CA SER A 401 2.57 -27.85 22.29
C SER A 401 1.67 -27.25 23.36
N GLU A 402 0.37 -27.53 23.26
CA GLU A 402 -0.56 -27.20 24.33
C GLU A 402 -0.17 -27.97 25.61
N ARG A 403 -0.09 -27.22 26.70
CA ARG A 403 0.00 -27.66 28.11
C ARG A 403 1.32 -28.29 28.54
N GLY A 404 2.19 -27.42 29.07
CA GLY A 404 3.29 -27.80 29.95
C GLY A 404 4.51 -26.90 29.80
N GLN A 405 4.42 -25.63 30.19
CA GLN A 405 5.61 -24.81 30.43
C GLN A 405 6.12 -25.05 31.86
N PRO A 406 7.39 -24.69 32.20
CA PRO A 406 8.37 -23.90 31.44
C PRO A 406 9.80 -24.52 31.54
N ASN A 407 10.96 -23.98 31.14
CA ASN A 407 11.43 -22.74 30.53
C ASN A 407 12.81 -23.05 29.93
N GLY A 408 13.09 -22.54 28.73
CA GLY A 408 14.41 -22.59 28.08
C GLY A 408 15.14 -21.24 28.08
N THR A 409 14.92 -20.42 29.11
CA THR A 409 15.71 -19.22 29.40
C THR A 409 16.33 -19.36 30.79
N PRO A 410 17.60 -18.95 31.00
CA PRO A 410 18.24 -19.01 32.30
C PRO A 410 17.72 -17.84 33.14
N ASN A 411 16.63 -18.06 33.87
CA ASN A 411 16.38 -17.27 35.06
C ASN A 411 17.43 -17.67 36.10
N ASN A 412 18.09 -16.67 36.67
CA ASN A 412 19.02 -16.77 37.79
C ASN A 412 18.32 -17.12 39.11
N ASP A 413 17.34 -18.02 39.08
CA ASP A 413 16.61 -18.50 40.25
C ASP A 413 16.85 -20.00 40.41
N SER A 414 17.76 -20.31 41.33
CA SER A 414 17.87 -21.54 42.12
C SER A 414 17.27 -22.80 41.48
N ALA A 415 18.00 -23.41 40.53
CA ALA A 415 17.74 -24.77 40.11
C ALA A 415 17.67 -25.67 41.36
N LYS A 416 16.53 -26.34 41.55
CA LYS A 416 16.44 -27.48 42.49
C LYS A 416 17.52 -28.47 42.06
N LYS A 417 18.57 -28.61 42.87
CA LYS A 417 19.63 -29.60 42.65
C LYS A 417 18.97 -30.96 42.43
N SER A 418 19.17 -31.56 41.25
CA SER A 418 18.81 -32.95 40.99
C SER A 418 19.58 -33.81 41.98
N ASN A 419 18.91 -34.26 43.04
CA ASN A 419 19.54 -34.88 44.20
C ASN A 419 19.73 -36.38 43.95
N LEU A 420 20.45 -36.74 42.89
CA LEU A 420 20.86 -38.12 42.66
C LEU A 420 21.93 -38.48 43.70
N PRO A 421 21.68 -39.47 44.59
CA PRO A 421 22.66 -39.87 45.59
C PRO A 421 23.87 -40.52 44.89
N PRO A 422 25.11 -40.31 45.39
CA PRO A 422 26.30 -40.98 44.86
C PRO A 422 26.13 -42.50 44.87
N ILE A 423 26.81 -43.18 43.94
CA ILE A 423 26.86 -44.65 43.99
C ILE A 423 27.70 -45.05 45.22
N PRO A 424 27.20 -45.90 46.14
CA PRO A 424 27.96 -46.32 47.31
C PRO A 424 29.32 -46.93 46.92
N GLY A 425 30.41 -46.47 47.55
CA GLY A 425 31.77 -46.91 47.26
C GLY A 425 32.48 -46.20 46.10
N LEU A 426 31.85 -45.21 45.46
CA LEU A 426 32.47 -44.43 44.37
C LEU A 426 32.71 -42.98 44.82
N ALA A 427 33.98 -42.59 45.00
CA ALA A 427 34.34 -41.19 45.26
C ALA A 427 34.05 -40.33 44.01
N PRO A 428 33.46 -39.12 44.16
CA PRO A 428 33.22 -38.22 43.03
C PRO A 428 34.52 -37.87 42.28
N ALA A 429 34.45 -37.76 40.96
CA ALA A 429 35.51 -37.14 40.17
C ALA A 429 35.45 -35.62 40.32
N ASN A 430 36.59 -34.95 40.13
CA ASN A 430 36.67 -33.50 40.02
C ASN A 430 37.15 -33.18 38.60
N TRP A 431 36.21 -33.15 37.65
CA TRP A 431 36.50 -32.69 36.30
C TRP A 431 36.41 -31.16 36.27
N ASP A 432 37.33 -30.54 35.54
CA ASP A 432 37.38 -29.10 35.29
C ASP A 432 37.67 -28.84 33.79
N GLU A 433 37.71 -27.57 33.41
CA GLU A 433 37.87 -27.15 32.00
C GLU A 433 39.24 -27.54 31.42
N GLU A 434 40.26 -27.71 32.27
CA GLU A 434 41.61 -28.12 31.87
C GLU A 434 41.79 -29.66 31.83
N SER A 435 41.13 -30.39 32.74
CA SER A 435 41.27 -31.85 32.88
C SER A 435 40.34 -32.66 31.99
N ALA A 436 39.27 -32.06 31.45
CA ALA A 436 38.29 -32.77 30.65
C ALA A 436 37.81 -31.99 29.41
N PRO A 437 38.13 -32.44 28.19
CA PRO A 437 37.54 -31.86 26.98
C PRO A 437 36.01 -32.01 26.99
N ASP A 438 35.35 -31.01 26.41
CA ASP A 438 33.88 -30.85 26.34
C ASP A 438 33.19 -30.54 27.68
N TRP A 439 33.94 -30.21 28.73
CA TRP A 439 33.38 -29.77 30.02
C TRP A 439 32.47 -28.53 29.89
N GLN A 440 32.89 -27.54 29.10
CA GLN A 440 32.12 -26.31 28.85
C GLN A 440 30.78 -26.54 28.12
N LEU A 441 30.60 -27.70 27.48
CA LEU A 441 29.36 -28.05 26.79
C LEU A 441 28.27 -28.59 27.75
N LEU A 442 28.62 -28.86 29.01
CA LEU A 442 27.71 -29.43 30.02
C LEU A 442 27.07 -28.33 30.87
N GLN A 443 25.78 -28.48 31.15
CA GLN A 443 25.07 -27.68 32.15
C GLN A 443 25.56 -28.03 33.58
N PRO A 444 25.41 -27.14 34.57
CA PRO A 444 25.86 -27.40 35.95
C PRO A 444 25.30 -28.70 36.57
N ALA A 445 24.06 -29.08 36.22
CA ALA A 445 23.46 -30.34 36.67
C ALA A 445 24.08 -31.58 35.98
N GLU A 446 24.51 -31.45 34.73
CA GLU A 446 25.20 -32.49 33.98
C GLU A 446 26.65 -32.67 34.46
N GLN A 447 27.30 -31.56 34.84
CA GLN A 447 28.62 -31.55 35.48
C GLN A 447 28.60 -32.31 36.81
N ASP A 448 27.61 -32.05 37.66
CA ASP A 448 27.41 -32.77 38.93
C ASP A 448 27.16 -34.28 38.70
N LEU A 449 26.35 -34.63 37.70
CA LEU A 449 26.14 -36.03 37.30
C LEU A 449 27.44 -36.71 36.85
N CYS A 450 28.22 -36.04 36.00
CA CYS A 450 29.50 -36.55 35.50
C CYS A 450 30.51 -36.77 36.63
N ASN A 451 30.57 -35.84 37.59
CA ASN A 451 31.40 -35.96 38.79
C ASN A 451 30.95 -37.14 39.67
N LYS A 452 29.66 -37.25 39.99
CA LYS A 452 29.10 -38.33 40.82
C LYS A 452 29.21 -39.72 40.20
N LEU A 453 29.12 -39.83 38.87
CA LEU A 453 29.22 -41.11 38.15
C LEU A 453 30.65 -41.43 37.68
N ARG A 454 31.62 -40.54 37.93
CA ARG A 454 32.96 -40.56 37.31
C ARG A 454 32.87 -40.84 35.80
N LEU A 455 31.99 -40.12 35.11
CA LEU A 455 31.78 -40.22 33.67
C LEU A 455 32.48 -39.04 33.01
N HIS A 456 33.37 -39.31 32.07
CA HIS A 456 34.10 -38.25 31.38
C HIS A 456 33.13 -37.39 30.55
N PRO A 457 33.20 -36.05 30.59
CA PRO A 457 32.28 -35.13 29.89
C PRO A 457 32.05 -35.46 28.41
N LYS A 458 33.13 -35.64 27.65
CA LYS A 458 33.07 -36.13 26.26
C LYS A 458 32.28 -37.44 26.09
N ALA A 459 32.48 -38.42 26.98
CA ALA A 459 31.75 -39.69 26.92
C ALA A 459 30.27 -39.51 27.26
N TYR A 460 29.95 -38.66 28.24
CA TYR A 460 28.56 -38.32 28.57
C TYR A 460 27.84 -37.64 27.40
N ASN A 461 28.49 -36.69 26.71
CA ASN A 461 27.92 -36.05 25.53
C ASN A 461 27.61 -37.06 24.41
N CYS A 462 28.50 -38.01 24.15
CA CYS A 462 28.23 -39.10 23.20
C CYS A 462 27.04 -39.98 23.63
N ILE A 463 26.92 -40.31 24.92
CA ILE A 463 25.80 -41.09 25.45
C ILE A 463 24.50 -40.30 25.33
N LYS A 464 24.51 -39.02 25.71
CA LYS A 464 23.35 -38.12 25.61
C LYS A 464 22.87 -38.02 24.16
N ASP A 465 23.77 -37.77 23.21
CA ASP A 465 23.45 -37.72 21.78
C ASP A 465 22.85 -39.04 21.28
N ALA A 466 23.45 -40.19 21.62
CA ALA A 466 22.95 -41.50 21.23
C ALA A 466 21.57 -41.81 21.81
N VAL A 467 21.34 -41.49 23.09
CA VAL A 467 20.06 -41.71 23.77
C VAL A 467 18.96 -40.81 23.20
N LEU A 468 19.25 -39.53 22.95
CA LEU A 468 18.28 -38.59 22.39
C LEU A 468 17.93 -38.95 20.93
N ARG A 469 18.91 -39.35 20.13
CA ARG A 469 18.68 -39.83 18.75
C ARG A 469 17.78 -41.06 18.72
N GLU A 470 17.94 -41.97 19.67
CA GLU A 470 17.04 -43.13 19.79
C GLU A 470 15.66 -42.73 20.33
N ALA A 471 15.59 -41.79 21.27
CA ALA A 471 14.33 -41.28 21.80
C ALA A 471 13.45 -40.66 20.71
N MET A 472 14.04 -39.97 19.73
CA MET A 472 13.33 -39.39 18.59
C MET A 472 12.60 -40.43 17.74
N LYS A 473 13.07 -41.69 17.68
CA LYS A 473 12.40 -42.77 16.95
C LYS A 473 11.14 -43.28 17.65
N TYR A 474 11.05 -43.06 18.97
CA TYR A 474 9.99 -43.59 19.82
C TYR A 474 9.20 -42.48 20.52
N ASP A 475 9.06 -41.31 19.88
CA ASP A 475 8.25 -40.18 20.39
C ASP A 475 8.66 -39.75 21.81
N GLY A 476 9.97 -39.75 22.08
CA GLY A 476 10.55 -39.40 23.38
C GLY A 476 10.36 -40.47 24.46
N LYS A 477 9.77 -41.64 24.17
CA LYS A 477 9.49 -42.71 25.13
C LYS A 477 10.56 -43.80 25.08
N LEU A 478 11.36 -43.92 26.14
CA LEU A 478 12.39 -44.95 26.26
C LEU A 478 12.25 -45.74 27.57
N LYS A 479 12.60 -47.03 27.50
CA LYS A 479 12.73 -47.89 28.70
C LYS A 479 14.15 -47.77 29.27
N LYS A 480 14.28 -47.91 30.59
CA LYS A 480 15.59 -47.92 31.29
C LYS A 480 16.57 -48.95 30.71
N LYS A 481 16.07 -50.10 30.23
CA LYS A 481 16.86 -51.14 29.56
C LYS A 481 17.54 -50.62 28.29
N ASN A 482 16.79 -49.90 27.45
CA ASN A 482 17.29 -49.34 26.19
C ASN A 482 18.44 -48.36 26.45
N VAL A 483 18.31 -47.47 27.45
CA VAL A 483 19.38 -46.51 27.77
C VAL A 483 20.62 -47.20 28.31
N ARG A 484 20.48 -48.28 29.10
CA ARG A 484 21.64 -49.09 29.53
C ARG A 484 22.38 -49.70 28.33
N GLU A 485 21.66 -50.28 27.38
CA GLU A 485 22.24 -50.88 26.17
C GLU A 485 22.92 -49.84 25.27
N ILE A 486 22.29 -48.68 25.07
CA ILE A 486 22.84 -47.57 24.25
C ILE A 486 24.07 -46.95 24.90
N SER A 487 24.06 -46.80 26.22
CA SER A 487 25.11 -46.09 26.95
C SER A 487 26.47 -46.80 26.93
N LYS A 488 26.50 -48.12 26.70
CA LYS A 488 27.71 -48.96 26.67
C LYS A 488 28.65 -48.75 27.87
N ILE A 489 28.09 -48.37 29.01
CA ILE A 489 28.79 -48.22 30.30
C ILE A 489 28.19 -49.18 31.33
N ASP A 490 28.75 -49.17 32.54
CA ASP A 490 28.19 -49.90 33.68
C ASP A 490 26.67 -49.68 33.82
N THR A 491 25.94 -50.77 34.06
CA THR A 491 24.47 -50.78 34.08
C THR A 491 23.88 -49.90 35.18
N THR A 492 24.60 -49.68 36.27
CA THR A 492 24.21 -48.77 37.35
C THR A 492 24.35 -47.33 36.90
N LYS A 493 25.50 -46.98 36.29
CA LYS A 493 25.74 -45.64 35.73
C LYS A 493 24.75 -45.29 34.61
N GLY A 494 24.54 -46.19 33.64
CA GLY A 494 23.56 -46.01 32.56
C GLY A 494 22.12 -45.89 33.11
N GLY A 495 21.82 -46.59 34.20
CA GLY A 495 20.54 -46.44 34.91
C GLY A 495 20.34 -45.07 35.56
N ARG A 496 21.39 -44.47 36.14
CA ARG A 496 21.36 -43.11 36.71
C ARG A 496 21.30 -42.02 35.64
N VAL A 497 21.95 -42.24 34.50
CA VAL A 497 21.80 -41.37 33.32
C VAL A 497 20.34 -41.38 32.84
N PHE A 498 19.69 -42.53 32.76
CA PHE A 498 18.26 -42.61 32.44
C PHE A 498 17.39 -41.82 33.43
N GLU A 499 17.59 -41.99 34.73
CA GLU A 499 16.84 -41.27 35.76
C GLU A 499 17.02 -39.76 35.65
N PHE A 500 18.26 -39.30 35.45
CA PHE A 500 18.56 -37.90 35.21
C PHE A 500 17.88 -37.34 33.96
N LEU A 501 17.91 -38.06 32.83
CA LEU A 501 17.29 -37.61 31.59
C LEU A 501 15.76 -37.54 31.68
N VAL A 502 15.14 -38.42 32.48
CA VAL A 502 13.70 -38.36 32.78
C VAL A 502 13.37 -37.20 33.71
N GLU A 503 14.17 -36.99 34.76
CA GLU A 503 13.98 -35.88 35.70
C GLU A 503 14.20 -34.51 35.04
N ALA A 504 15.18 -34.41 34.13
CA ALA A 504 15.43 -33.24 33.31
C ALA A 504 14.35 -33.00 32.23
N GLY A 505 13.40 -33.94 32.07
CA GLY A 505 12.31 -33.84 31.10
C GLY A 505 12.73 -34.08 29.65
N TRP A 506 13.91 -34.65 29.40
CA TRP A 506 14.43 -34.85 28.04
C TRP A 506 13.93 -36.15 27.39
N ILE A 507 13.58 -37.15 28.21
CA ILE A 507 12.93 -38.39 27.76
C ILE A 507 11.81 -38.76 28.75
N SER A 508 10.83 -39.54 28.30
CA SER A 508 9.74 -40.07 29.13
C SER A 508 9.91 -41.56 29.37
N ASN A 509 9.50 -42.04 30.55
CA ASN A 509 9.64 -43.43 30.93
C ASN A 509 8.52 -44.29 30.33
N ALA A 510 8.85 -45.05 29.29
CA ALA A 510 7.92 -45.94 28.58
C ALA A 510 7.40 -47.12 29.44
N ALA A 511 7.92 -47.35 30.64
CA ALA A 511 7.41 -48.37 31.57
C ALA A 511 6.35 -47.84 32.55
N LYS A 512 6.11 -46.52 32.58
CA LYS A 512 5.10 -45.86 33.44
C LYS A 512 3.91 -45.29 32.63
N ALA A 513 3.86 -45.55 31.33
CA ALA A 513 2.80 -45.10 30.41
C ALA A 513 1.84 -46.24 30.09
#